data_AF-A0AB38C7G0-F1
#
_entry.id   AF-A0AB38C7G0-F1
#
_cell.length_a   1.000
_cell.length_b   1.000
_cell.length_c   1.000
_cell.angle_alpha   90.00
_cell.angle_beta   90.00
_cell.angle_gamma   90.00
#
_symmetry.space_group_name_H-M   'P 1'
#
loop_
_entity.id
_entity.type
_entity.pdbx_description
1 polymer ?
#
loop_
_entity_poly.entity_id
_entity_poly.type
_entity_poly.pdbx_seq_one_letter_code
_entity_poly.pdbx_strand_id
1 'polypeptide(L)' 'MTKIKGNNDGPGGRNESYQIGSRKEVPRAVAVKEVKDGKHPDAHVVTVNGQEYVRDNPDSSDKDNVNRN' A
#
# COMPACT_ATOMS: atom_id res chain seq x y z
N MET A 1 -8.81 10.45 -2.46
CA MET A 1 -8.12 9.15 -2.60
C MET A 1 -6.64 9.37 -2.35
N THR A 2 -6.11 8.80 -1.28
CA THR A 2 -4.68 8.88 -0.96
C THR A 2 -4.03 7.63 -1.50
N LYS A 3 -3.34 7.74 -2.64
CA LYS A 3 -2.64 6.61 -3.26
C LYS A 3 -1.47 6.21 -2.37
N ILE A 4 -1.42 4.94 -1.96
CA ILE A 4 -0.29 4.37 -1.22
C ILE A 4 0.56 3.56 -2.18
N LYS A 5 1.81 3.99 -2.37
CA LYS A 5 2.78 3.28 -3.21
C LYS A 5 3.93 2.77 -2.35
N GLY A 6 4.27 1.49 -2.51
CA GLY A 6 5.46 0.92 -1.89
C GLY A 6 6.74 1.42 -2.56
N ASN A 7 7.78 1.69 -1.76
CA ASN A 7 9.05 2.21 -2.26
C ASN A 7 10.07 1.12 -2.66
N ASN A 8 9.80 -0.18 -2.38
CA ASN A 8 10.67 -1.30 -2.74
C ASN A 8 12.12 -1.09 -2.25
N ASP A 9 12.24 -0.53 -1.04
CA ASP A 9 13.46 0.00 -0.44
C ASP A 9 14.10 -0.95 0.60
N GLY A 10 13.43 -2.05 0.92
CA GLY A 10 13.91 -3.06 1.85
C GLY A 10 14.58 -4.27 1.18
N PRO A 11 15.31 -5.09 1.96
CA PRO A 11 15.90 -6.35 1.50
C PRO A 11 14.90 -7.27 0.80
N GLY A 12 15.30 -7.83 -0.35
CA GLY A 12 14.44 -8.70 -1.16
C GLY A 12 13.29 -7.97 -1.87
N GLY A 13 13.40 -6.65 -2.00
CA GLY A 13 12.43 -5.80 -2.66
C GLY A 13 11.13 -5.57 -1.88
N ARG A 14 11.21 -5.77 -0.56
CA ARG A 14 10.10 -5.47 0.35
C ARG A 14 9.96 -3.96 0.54
N ASN A 15 8.79 -3.52 0.97
CA ASN A 15 8.57 -2.12 1.34
C ASN A 15 8.98 -1.89 2.81
N GLU A 16 9.96 -1.04 3.06
CA GLU A 16 10.27 -0.49 4.38
C GLU A 16 9.68 0.90 4.56
N SER A 17 9.48 1.62 3.46
CA SER A 17 8.73 2.86 3.41
C SER A 17 7.68 2.89 2.29
N TYR A 18 6.77 3.84 2.42
CA TYR A 18 5.67 4.07 1.49
C TYR A 18 5.60 5.54 1.13
N GLN A 19 5.28 5.80 -0.14
CA GLN A 19 4.80 7.08 -0.58
C GLN A 19 3.28 7.15 -0.33
N ILE A 20 2.85 8.09 0.51
CA ILE A 20 1.46 8.34 0.87
C ILE A 20 1.11 9.78 0.51
N GLY A 21 0.49 9.97 -0.66
CA GLY A 21 0.21 11.29 -1.21
C GLY A 21 1.49 12.10 -1.44
N SER A 22 1.62 13.25 -0.77
CA SER A 22 2.82 14.11 -0.83
C SER A 22 3.99 13.62 0.03
N ARG A 23 3.74 12.70 0.98
CA ARG A 23 4.77 12.14 1.86
C ARG A 23 5.48 11.01 1.12
N LYS A 24 6.75 11.19 0.79
CA LYS A 24 7.50 10.24 -0.06
C LYS A 24 8.09 9.05 0.72
N GLU A 25 8.42 9.22 1.99
CA GLU A 25 9.07 8.22 2.82
C GLU A 25 8.35 8.08 4.17
N VAL A 26 7.17 7.46 4.17
CA VAL A 26 6.47 7.09 5.39
C VAL A 26 6.94 5.71 5.84
N PRO A 27 7.53 5.54 7.03
CA PRO A 27 7.97 4.23 7.51
C PRO A 27 6.81 3.23 7.56
N ARG A 28 7.08 1.96 7.26
CA ARG A 28 6.07 0.89 7.23
C ARG A 28 5.23 0.81 8.50
N ALA A 29 5.85 0.90 9.67
CA ALA A 29 5.13 0.85 10.94
C ALA A 29 4.11 1.99 11.08
N VAL A 30 4.47 3.19 10.62
CA VAL A 30 3.59 4.36 10.62
C VAL A 30 2.47 4.17 9.62
N ALA A 31 2.79 3.74 8.38
CA ALA A 31 1.80 3.48 7.35
C ALA A 31 0.77 2.42 7.80
N VAL A 32 1.23 1.30 8.35
CA VAL A 32 0.37 0.23 8.90
C VAL A 32 -0.54 0.76 10.00
N LYS A 33 0.00 1.56 10.92
CA LYS A 33 -0.80 2.18 11.99
C LYS A 33 -1.88 3.10 11.43
N GLU A 34 -1.53 3.98 10.50
CA GLU A 34 -2.51 4.91 9.91
C GLU A 34 -3.64 4.20 9.16
N VAL A 35 -3.34 3.09 8.48
CA VAL A 35 -4.37 2.26 7.82
C VAL A 35 -5.27 1.59 8.85
N LYS A 36 -4.69 1.04 9.94
CA LYS A 36 -5.47 0.47 11.06
C LYS A 36 -6.32 1.51 11.78
N ASP A 37 -5.84 2.76 11.86
CA ASP A 37 -6.57 3.90 12.40
C ASP A 37 -7.67 4.41 11.43
N GLY A 38 -7.85 3.80 10.25
CA GLY A 38 -8.89 4.16 9.28
C GLY A 38 -8.59 5.43 8.48
N LYS A 39 -7.36 5.95 8.51
CA LYS A 39 -6.98 7.19 7.79
C LYS A 39 -6.85 7.00 6.27
N HIS A 40 -6.77 5.75 5.82
CA HIS A 40 -6.63 5.37 4.41
C HIS A 40 -7.72 4.35 4.06
N PRO A 41 -8.96 4.80 3.78
CA PRO A 41 -10.11 3.91 3.54
C PRO A 41 -9.93 3.06 2.28
N ASP A 42 -9.12 3.52 1.33
CA ASP A 42 -8.83 2.85 0.07
C ASP A 42 -7.61 1.90 0.18
N ALA A 43 -7.12 1.62 1.38
CA ALA A 43 -5.98 0.74 1.61
C ALA A 43 -6.27 -0.30 2.71
N HIS A 44 -5.53 -1.40 2.68
CA HIS A 44 -5.61 -2.45 3.70
C HIS A 44 -4.23 -2.94 4.14
N VAL A 45 -4.18 -3.55 5.31
CA VAL A 45 -2.97 -4.19 5.83
C VAL A 45 -2.99 -5.68 5.48
N VAL A 46 -1.86 -6.17 4.97
CA VAL A 46 -1.62 -7.59 4.71
C VAL A 46 -0.46 -8.09 5.54
N THR A 47 -0.54 -9.33 6.02
CA THR A 47 0.54 -10.00 6.74
C THR A 47 1.23 -10.99 5.82
N VAL A 48 2.53 -10.82 5.62
CA VAL A 48 3.37 -11.73 4.82
C VAL A 48 4.53 -12.18 5.70
N ASN A 49 4.65 -13.50 5.92
CA ASN A 49 5.70 -14.09 6.77
C ASN A 49 5.77 -13.46 8.19
N GLY A 50 4.62 -13.19 8.79
CA GLY A 50 4.52 -12.55 10.12
C GLY A 50 4.78 -11.04 10.14
N GLN A 51 5.02 -10.43 8.98
CA GLN A 51 5.31 -9.00 8.85
C GLN A 51 4.16 -8.27 8.16
N GLU A 52 3.69 -7.18 8.76
CA GLU A 52 2.59 -6.37 8.21
C GLU A 52 3.08 -5.37 7.16
N TYR A 53 2.34 -5.28 6.05
CA TYR A 53 2.56 -4.37 4.94
C TYR A 53 1.26 -3.69 4.55
N VAL A 54 1.36 -2.53 3.91
CA VAL A 54 0.20 -1.80 3.38
C VAL A 54 0.07 -2.09 1.90
N ARG A 55 -1.16 -2.33 1.45
CA ARG A 55 -1.52 -2.40 0.03
C ARG A 55 -2.68 -1.45 -0.26
N ASP A 56 -2.59 -0.81 -1.41
CA ASP A 56 -3.74 -0.10 -1.99
C ASP A 56 -4.82 -1.14 -2.35
N ASN A 57 -6.08 -0.77 -2.23
CA ASN A 57 -7.16 -1.62 -2.70
C ASN A 57 -7.08 -1.72 -4.23
N PRO A 58 -7.35 -2.91 -4.80
CA PRO A 58 -7.42 -3.06 -6.25
C PRO A 58 -8.44 -2.05 -6.80
N ASP A 59 -8.07 -1.35 -7.87
CA ASP A 59 -9.06 -0.50 -8.53
C ASP A 59 -10.13 -1.40 -9.16
N SER A 60 -11.39 -1.01 -8.99
CA SER A 60 -12.53 -1.72 -9.58
C SER A 60 -12.77 -1.30 -11.03
N SER A 61 -11.77 -0.70 -11.68
CA SER A 61 -11.91 -0.23 -13.05
C SER A 61 -11.57 -1.37 -14.01
N ASP A 62 -12.46 -1.64 -14.95
CA ASP A 62 -12.25 -2.66 -15.99
C ASP A 62 -11.12 -2.30 -16.97
N LYS A 63 -10.39 -1.20 -16.74
CA LYS A 63 -9.31 -0.75 -17.61
C LYS A 63 -8.16 -1.75 -17.66
N ASP A 64 -7.89 -2.48 -16.58
CA ASP A 64 -6.82 -3.49 -16.56
C ASP A 64 -7.35 -4.92 -16.82
N ASN A 65 -8.65 -5.07 -17.14
CA ASN A 65 -9.20 -6.37 -17.48
C ASN A 65 -8.69 -6.80 -18.87
N VAL A 66 -7.94 -7.90 -18.89
CA VAL A 66 -7.30 -8.46 -20.09
C VAL A 66 -8.33 -9.03 -21.07
N ASN A 67 -9.57 -9.28 -20.61
CA ASN A 67 -10.72 -9.62 -21.44
C ASN A 67 -11.52 -8.35 -21.80
N ARG A 68 -11.00 -7.56 -22.75
CA ARG A 68 -11.84 -6.58 -23.45
C ARG A 68 -12.37 -7.22 -24.74
N ASN A 69 -13.69 -7.45 -24.79
CA ASN A 69 -14.40 -7.85 -26.02
C ASN A 69 -14.51 -6.68 -27.00
#